data_AF-A0A0S8E526-F1
#
_entry.id   AF-A0A0S8E526-F1
#
_cell.length_a   1.000
_cell.length_b   1.000
_cell.length_c   1.000
_cell.angle_alpha   90.00
_cell.angle_beta   90.00
_cell.angle_gamma   90.00
#
_symmetry.space_group_name_H-M   'P 1'
#
loop_
_entity.id
_entity.type
_entity.pdbx_description
1 polymer ?
#
loop_
_entity_poly.entity_id
_entity_poly.type
_entity_poly.pdbx_seq_one_letter_code
_entity_poly.pdbx_strand_id
1 'polypeptide(L)'
;MQNLSKAFIIVIMPKKISYSIFIVLLIFAFNGCAKQKPAKEVLATIDGYSLYVEDFLSEAKLYPPSYREKLTKKQILDDLIQKKLLLQEAQRRGLDKDPAFMKMVERFWEQSLLRSLLEKRSTEILSSIEAPEEERNQKASQMMQEWSDNLKGRAKIQINKEALEKIELK
;
A
#
# COMPACT_ATOMS: atom_id res chain seq x y z
N MET A 1 -63.53 -10.29 -45.05
CA MET A 1 -64.67 -11.01 -44.47
C MET A 1 -64.37 -11.25 -42.99
N GLN A 2 -65.27 -10.77 -42.12
CA GLN A 2 -65.66 -11.29 -40.79
C GLN A 2 -64.53 -11.74 -39.83
N ASN A 3 -64.14 -11.04 -38.75
CA ASN A 3 -64.84 -10.65 -37.51
C ASN A 3 -65.03 -11.81 -36.50
N LEU A 4 -64.85 -11.48 -35.20
CA LEU A 4 -65.23 -12.20 -33.95
C LEU A 4 -64.26 -13.31 -33.46
N SER A 5 -63.95 -13.54 -32.16
CA SER A 5 -64.03 -12.84 -30.86
C SER A 5 -63.62 -13.85 -29.77
N LYS A 6 -62.90 -13.42 -28.71
CA LYS A 6 -62.75 -14.05 -27.36
C LYS A 6 -61.87 -15.34 -27.30
N ALA A 7 -61.13 -15.66 -26.24
CA ALA A 7 -61.19 -15.25 -24.85
C ALA A 7 -59.79 -15.23 -24.21
N PHE A 8 -59.60 -14.25 -23.33
CA PHE A 8 -58.46 -14.06 -22.46
C PHE A 8 -58.60 -15.04 -21.28
N ILE A 9 -57.69 -16.01 -21.12
CA ILE A 9 -57.48 -16.70 -19.84
C ILE A 9 -56.05 -16.40 -19.42
N ILE A 10 -55.88 -15.28 -18.71
CA ILE A 10 -54.66 -15.03 -17.94
C ILE A 10 -54.81 -15.81 -16.64
N VAL A 11 -53.94 -16.81 -16.46
CA VAL A 11 -53.66 -17.41 -15.16
C VAL A 11 -53.03 -16.31 -14.29
N ILE A 12 -53.82 -15.72 -13.41
CA ILE A 12 -53.33 -14.75 -12.41
C ILE A 12 -52.67 -15.55 -11.29
N MET A 13 -51.39 -15.86 -11.46
CA MET A 13 -50.53 -16.15 -10.31
C MET A 13 -49.99 -14.81 -9.76
N PRO A 14 -50.12 -14.54 -8.45
CA PRO A 14 -49.68 -13.26 -7.89
C PRO A 14 -48.15 -13.14 -7.98
N LYS A 15 -47.68 -12.17 -8.77
CA LYS A 15 -46.27 -11.78 -8.96
C LYS A 15 -45.46 -11.66 -7.66
N LYS A 16 -46.09 -11.49 -6.51
CA LYS A 16 -45.44 -11.33 -5.21
C LYS A 16 -44.85 -12.64 -4.64
N ILE A 17 -45.40 -13.80 -5.00
CA ILE A 17 -44.95 -15.10 -4.44
C ILE A 17 -43.66 -15.59 -5.12
N SER A 18 -43.48 -15.27 -6.42
CA SER A 18 -42.28 -15.60 -7.19
C SER A 18 -41.03 -14.83 -6.73
N TYR A 19 -41.19 -13.57 -6.32
CA TYR A 19 -40.08 -12.75 -5.81
C TYR A 19 -39.59 -13.19 -4.43
N SER A 20 -40.46 -13.70 -3.56
CA SER A 20 -40.06 -14.16 -2.21
C SER A 20 -39.14 -15.38 -2.24
N ILE A 21 -39.34 -16.31 -3.17
CA ILE A 21 -38.49 -17.52 -3.29
C ILE A 21 -37.10 -17.16 -3.83
N PHE A 22 -37.02 -16.21 -4.77
CA PHE A 22 -35.75 -15.77 -5.34
C PHE A 22 -34.91 -14.96 -4.33
N ILE A 23 -35.54 -14.20 -3.43
CA ILE A 23 -34.87 -13.47 -2.35
C ILE A 23 -34.30 -14.41 -1.28
N VAL A 24 -35.04 -15.46 -0.91
CA VAL A 24 -34.57 -16.44 0.10
C VAL A 24 -33.37 -17.25 -0.43
N LEU A 25 -33.34 -17.59 -1.73
CA LEU A 25 -32.22 -18.29 -2.35
C LEU A 25 -30.95 -17.42 -2.45
N LEU A 26 -31.11 -16.10 -2.63
CA LEU A 26 -29.99 -15.15 -2.69
C LEU A 26 -29.32 -14.93 -1.32
N ILE A 27 -30.07 -15.07 -0.23
CA ILE A 27 -29.57 -14.89 1.14
C ILE A 27 -28.71 -16.10 1.58
N PHE A 28 -29.01 -17.31 1.09
CA PHE A 28 -28.24 -18.52 1.45
C PHE A 28 -26.86 -18.61 0.78
N ALA A 29 -26.64 -17.90 -0.33
CA ALA A 29 -25.38 -17.94 -1.09
C ALA A 29 -24.22 -17.14 -0.46
N PHE A 30 -24.47 -16.37 0.61
CA PHE A 30 -23.46 -15.52 1.26
C PHE A 30 -22.84 -16.11 2.54
N ASN A 31 -23.07 -17.39 2.85
CA ASN A 31 -22.29 -18.10 3.87
C ASN A 31 -20.92 -18.54 3.30
N GLY A 32 -20.19 -17.58 2.74
CA GLY A 32 -18.77 -17.73 2.47
C GLY A 32 -18.06 -17.87 3.81
N CYS A 33 -17.49 -19.04 4.05
CA CYS A 33 -16.67 -19.32 5.22
C CYS A 33 -15.42 -18.42 5.16
N ALA A 34 -15.52 -17.22 5.73
CA ALA A 34 -14.38 -16.35 5.91
C ALA A 34 -13.46 -17.05 6.91
N LYS A 35 -12.34 -17.60 6.43
CA LYS A 35 -11.24 -18.03 7.30
C LYS A 35 -10.89 -16.84 8.19
N GLN A 36 -11.29 -16.92 9.46
CA GLN A 36 -10.96 -15.90 10.45
C GLN A 36 -9.44 -15.84 10.51
N LYS A 37 -8.86 -14.71 10.09
CA LYS A 37 -7.44 -14.44 10.35
C LYS A 37 -7.27 -14.56 11.87
N PRO A 38 -6.19 -15.21 12.35
CA PRO A 38 -5.96 -15.30 13.79
C PRO A 38 -5.99 -13.89 14.37
N ALA A 39 -6.79 -13.71 15.42
CA ALA A 39 -6.89 -12.44 16.11
C ALA A 39 -5.48 -12.05 16.58
N LYS A 40 -5.06 -10.83 16.27
CA LYS A 40 -3.76 -10.32 16.73
C LYS A 40 -3.80 -10.24 18.26
N GLU A 41 -2.80 -10.84 18.90
CA GLU A 41 -2.70 -10.85 20.36
C GLU A 41 -2.28 -9.47 20.88
N VAL A 42 -3.13 -8.87 21.72
CA VAL A 42 -2.88 -7.57 22.36
C VAL A 42 -1.93 -7.78 23.53
N LEU A 43 -0.80 -7.08 23.51
CA LEU A 43 0.22 -7.11 24.56
C LEU A 43 0.01 -6.00 25.61
N ALA A 44 -0.41 -4.81 25.18
CA ALA A 44 -0.71 -3.68 26.06
C ALA A 44 -1.73 -2.72 25.41
N THR A 45 -2.36 -1.86 26.21
CA THR A 45 -3.22 -0.77 25.71
C THR A 45 -2.73 0.57 26.27
N ILE A 46 -2.57 1.58 25.40
CA ILE A 46 -2.00 2.90 25.71
C ILE A 46 -2.98 3.96 25.19
N ASP A 47 -3.75 4.61 26.06
CA ASP A 47 -4.74 5.64 25.68
C ASP A 47 -5.68 5.20 24.52
N GLY A 48 -6.12 3.94 24.55
CA GLY A 48 -6.98 3.34 23.51
C GLY A 48 -6.23 2.79 22.29
N TYR A 49 -4.91 2.98 22.18
CA TYR A 49 -4.07 2.27 21.21
C TYR A 49 -3.73 0.87 21.71
N SER A 50 -4.10 -0.16 20.96
CA SER A 50 -3.68 -1.54 21.23
C SER A 50 -2.29 -1.79 20.66
N LEU A 51 -1.33 -2.07 21.53
CA LEU A 51 0.00 -2.56 21.19
C LEU A 51 -0.05 -4.09 21.08
N TYR A 52 0.30 -4.64 19.92
CA TYR A 52 0.23 -6.09 19.68
C TYR A 52 1.58 -6.78 19.91
N VAL A 53 1.55 -8.10 20.09
CA VAL A 53 2.78 -8.92 20.19
C VAL A 53 3.66 -8.74 18.95
N GLU A 54 3.07 -8.62 17.75
CA GLU A 54 3.79 -8.37 16.51
C GLU A 54 4.52 -7.01 16.48
N ASP A 55 3.96 -5.97 17.11
CA ASP A 55 4.60 -4.65 17.21
C ASP A 55 5.87 -4.77 18.06
N PHE A 56 5.77 -5.45 19.21
CA PHE A 56 6.89 -5.71 20.09
C PHE A 56 7.99 -6.51 19.38
N LEU A 57 7.62 -7.58 18.67
CA LEU A 57 8.59 -8.41 17.94
C LEU A 57 9.27 -7.63 16.80
N SER A 58 8.53 -6.73 16.14
CA SER A 58 9.07 -5.89 15.07
C SER A 58 10.03 -4.84 15.63
N GLU A 59 9.68 -4.18 16.73
CA GLU A 59 10.57 -3.21 17.40
C GLU A 59 11.82 -3.90 17.95
N ALA A 60 11.67 -5.07 18.59
CA ALA A 60 12.79 -5.84 19.12
C ALA A 60 13.81 -6.18 18.02
N LYS A 61 13.36 -6.47 16.79
CA LYS A 61 14.22 -6.77 15.63
C LYS A 61 15.09 -5.58 15.19
N LEU A 62 14.72 -4.34 15.50
CA LEU A 62 15.48 -3.15 15.12
C LEU A 62 16.78 -2.99 15.93
N TYR A 63 16.82 -3.51 17.16
CA TYR A 63 18.03 -3.49 17.97
C TYR A 63 19.10 -4.42 17.39
N PRO A 64 20.37 -4.01 17.32
CA PRO A 64 21.47 -4.92 16.98
C PRO A 64 21.49 -6.14 17.92
N PRO A 65 21.84 -7.35 17.44
CA PRO A 65 21.79 -8.57 18.27
C PRO A 65 22.56 -8.45 19.59
N SER A 66 23.77 -7.89 19.55
CA SER A 66 24.65 -7.68 20.71
C SER A 66 24.07 -6.75 21.79
N TYR A 67 23.13 -5.87 21.40
CA TYR A 67 22.42 -5.00 22.32
C TYR A 67 21.13 -5.66 22.82
N ARG A 68 20.37 -6.30 21.91
CA ARG A 68 19.12 -6.98 22.23
C ARG A 68 19.28 -8.09 23.27
N GLU A 69 20.37 -8.86 23.21
CA GLU A 69 20.65 -9.94 24.16
C GLU A 69 20.87 -9.46 25.60
N LYS A 70 21.19 -8.17 25.78
CA LYS A 70 21.40 -7.56 27.09
C LYS A 70 20.13 -6.94 27.67
N LEU A 71 19.07 -6.84 26.88
CA LEU A 71 17.80 -6.24 27.30
C LEU A 71 16.80 -7.32 27.71
N THR A 72 16.09 -7.05 28.80
CA THR A 72 14.92 -7.83 29.18
C THR A 72 13.73 -7.48 28.30
N LYS A 73 12.76 -8.40 28.16
CA LYS A 73 11.51 -8.14 27.45
C LYS A 73 10.76 -6.92 28.03
N LYS A 74 10.84 -6.74 29.35
CA LYS A 74 10.21 -5.61 30.05
C LYS A 74 10.83 -4.28 29.63
N GLN A 75 12.16 -4.18 29.55
CA GLN A 75 12.84 -2.96 29.11
C GLN A 75 12.45 -2.58 27.67
N ILE A 76 12.44 -3.55 26.75
CA ILE A 76 12.01 -3.29 25.37
C ILE A 76 10.54 -2.82 25.31
N LEU A 77 9.68 -3.38 26.17
CA LEU A 77 8.27 -3.01 26.23
C LEU A 77 8.09 -1.60 26.79
N ASP A 78 8.81 -1.27 27.87
CA ASP A 78 8.79 0.05 28.49
C ASP A 78 9.27 1.13 27.50
N ASP A 79 10.35 0.87 26.76
CA ASP A 79 10.87 1.76 25.71
C ASP A 79 9.83 1.96 24.58
N LEU A 80 9.17 0.88 24.15
CA LEU A 80 8.15 0.93 23.11
C LEU A 80 6.92 1.72 23.57
N ILE A 81 6.47 1.55 24.81
CA ILE A 81 5.38 2.34 25.40
C ILE A 81 5.78 3.82 25.45
N GLN A 82 6.97 4.14 25.94
CA GLN A 82 7.47 5.51 26.01
C GLN A 82 7.51 6.17 24.62
N LYS A 83 8.03 5.46 23.61
CA LYS A 83 8.03 5.91 22.22
C LYS A 83 6.62 6.23 21.71
N LYS A 84 5.63 5.37 21.99
CA LYS A 84 4.24 5.58 21.56
C LYS A 84 3.61 6.80 22.22
N LEU A 85 3.82 6.99 23.53
CA LEU A 85 3.34 8.17 24.25
C LEU A 85 3.92 9.47 23.67
N LEU A 86 5.22 9.49 23.37
CA LEU A 86 5.88 10.65 22.76
C LEU A 86 5.38 10.95 21.34
N LEU A 87 5.08 9.91 20.54
CA LEU A 87 4.50 10.08 19.21
C LEU A 87 3.07 10.63 19.28
N GLN A 88 2.25 10.14 20.21
CA GLN A 88 0.90 10.69 20.43
C GLN A 88 0.95 12.15 20.89
N GLU A 89 1.92 12.52 21.73
CA GLU A 89 2.18 13.91 22.10
C GLU A 89 2.53 14.78 20.88
N ALA A 90 3.45 14.30 20.03
CA ALA A 90 3.84 15.00 18.80
C ALA A 90 2.65 15.25 17.88
N GLN A 91 1.77 14.25 17.71
CA GLN A 91 0.54 14.38 16.94
C GLN A 91 -0.46 15.36 17.57
N ARG A 92 -0.61 15.33 18.90
CA ARG A 92 -1.48 16.28 19.60
C ARG A 92 -1.01 17.72 19.44
N ARG A 93 0.31 17.92 19.34
CA ARG A 93 0.94 19.22 19.03
C ARG A 93 0.92 19.58 17.55
N GLY A 94 0.41 18.71 16.68
CA GLY A 94 0.32 18.93 15.24
C GLY A 94 1.65 18.90 14.50
N LEU A 95 2.70 18.30 15.08
CA LEU A 95 4.01 18.19 14.42
C LEU A 95 3.95 17.32 13.16
N ASP A 96 3.01 16.39 13.11
CA ASP A 96 2.71 15.55 11.94
C ASP A 96 1.99 16.30 10.81
N LYS A 97 1.60 17.57 11.04
CA LYS A 97 0.96 18.45 10.05
C LYS A 97 1.81 19.67 9.70
N ASP A 98 2.97 19.81 10.34
CA ASP A 98 3.90 20.89 10.05
C ASP A 98 4.33 20.84 8.57
N PRO A 99 4.25 21.94 7.81
CA PRO A 99 4.58 21.94 6.38
C PRO A 99 6.03 21.51 6.09
N ALA A 100 6.98 21.83 6.97
CA ALA A 100 8.38 21.43 6.77
C ALA A 100 8.57 19.93 7.04
N PHE A 101 7.92 19.38 8.07
CA PHE A 101 7.87 17.93 8.32
C PHE A 101 7.22 17.19 7.14
N MET A 102 6.06 17.62 6.68
CA MET A 102 5.37 16.98 5.55
C MET A 102 6.20 16.99 4.28
N LYS A 103 6.88 18.10 3.98
CA LYS A 103 7.81 18.19 2.85
C LYS A 103 9.03 17.27 3.01
N MET A 104 9.51 17.07 4.24
CA MET A 104 10.58 16.11 4.52
C MET A 104 10.10 14.67 4.26
N VAL A 105 8.90 14.32 4.73
CA VAL A 105 8.28 13.01 4.51
C VAL A 105 8.07 12.74 3.02
N GLU A 106 7.55 13.72 2.27
CA GLU A 106 7.35 13.64 0.82
C GLU A 106 8.68 13.36 0.09
N ARG A 107 9.73 14.13 0.39
CA ARG A 107 11.07 13.93 -0.20
C ARG A 107 11.63 12.54 0.12
N PHE A 108 11.49 12.09 1.36
CA PHE A 108 11.96 10.77 1.76
C PHE A 108 11.20 9.66 1.02
N TRP A 109 9.88 9.82 0.87
CA TRP A 109 9.04 8.89 0.12
C TRP A 109 9.44 8.84 -1.36
N GLU A 110 9.61 10.00 -2.02
CA GLU A 110 10.04 10.09 -3.42
C GLU A 110 11.39 9.38 -3.63
N GLN A 111 12.38 9.68 -2.79
CA GLN A 111 13.71 9.07 -2.88
C GLN A 111 13.68 7.57 -2.64
N SER A 112 12.92 7.12 -1.63
CA SER A 112 12.79 5.69 -1.31
C SER A 112 12.12 4.92 -2.45
N LEU A 113 11.04 5.47 -3.01
CA LEU A 113 10.33 4.86 -4.12
C LEU A 113 11.18 4.81 -5.39
N LEU A 114 11.89 5.90 -5.71
CA LEU A 114 12.81 5.95 -6.84
C LEU A 114 13.92 4.90 -6.68
N ARG A 115 14.54 4.82 -5.49
CA ARG A 115 15.56 3.81 -5.20
C ARG A 115 15.02 2.39 -5.39
N SER A 116 13.85 2.07 -4.83
CA SER A 116 13.25 0.74 -4.97
C SER A 116 12.94 0.40 -6.43
N LEU A 117 12.47 1.36 -7.22
CA LEU A 117 12.23 1.17 -8.64
C LEU A 117 13.53 0.87 -9.40
N LEU A 118 14.58 1.67 -9.17
CA LEU A 118 15.87 1.50 -9.83
C LEU A 118 16.55 0.18 -9.44
N GLU A 119 16.53 -0.18 -8.16
CA GLU A 119 17.08 -1.43 -7.65
C GLU A 119 16.38 -2.63 -8.31
N LYS A 120 15.04 -2.64 -8.30
CA LYS A 120 14.26 -3.69 -8.93
C LYS A 120 14.58 -3.83 -10.42
N ARG A 121 14.62 -2.71 -11.16
CA ARG A 121 14.92 -2.72 -12.59
C ARG A 121 16.35 -3.18 -12.87
N SER A 122 17.31 -2.75 -12.05
CA SER A 122 18.70 -3.18 -12.15
C SER A 122 18.84 -4.69 -11.93
N THR A 123 18.16 -5.25 -10.92
CA THR A 123 18.16 -6.69 -10.67
C THR A 123 17.58 -7.47 -11.84
N GLU A 124 16.44 -7.03 -12.38
CA GLU A 124 15.82 -7.64 -13.57
C GLU A 124 16.79 -7.68 -14.76
N ILE A 125 17.42 -6.55 -15.08
CA ILE A 125 18.36 -6.43 -16.21
C ILE A 125 19.60 -7.32 -15.98
N LEU A 126 20.25 -7.22 -14.83
CA LEU A 126 21.48 -7.98 -14.54
C LEU A 126 21.22 -9.49 -14.58
N SER A 127 20.06 -9.94 -14.09
CA SER A 127 19.67 -11.35 -14.12
C SER A 127 19.39 -11.88 -15.54
N SER A 128 19.17 -10.99 -16.51
CA SER A 128 18.86 -11.34 -17.90
C SER A 128 20.08 -11.40 -18.83
N ILE A 129 21.27 -11.02 -18.34
CA ILE A 129 22.49 -10.95 -19.15
C ILE A 129 23.48 -12.04 -18.70
N GLU A 130 23.70 -13.03 -19.56
CA GLU A 130 24.77 -14.02 -19.43
C GLU A 130 26.03 -13.51 -20.15
N ALA A 131 26.92 -12.85 -19.41
CA ALA A 131 28.21 -12.36 -19.93
C ALA A 131 29.23 -12.18 -18.79
N PRO A 132 30.53 -12.09 -19.09
CA PRO A 132 31.54 -11.64 -18.13
C PRO A 132 31.16 -10.29 -17.50
N GLU A 133 31.60 -10.06 -16.26
CA GLU A 133 31.11 -8.95 -15.42
C GLU A 133 31.22 -7.56 -16.08
N GLU A 134 32.37 -7.24 -16.69
CA GLU A 134 32.58 -5.96 -17.37
C GLU A 134 31.60 -5.75 -18.53
N GLU A 135 31.42 -6.76 -19.38
CA GLU A 135 30.50 -6.71 -20.51
C GLU A 135 29.04 -6.65 -20.04
N ARG A 136 28.70 -7.41 -18.98
CA ARG A 136 27.39 -7.39 -18.34
C ARG A 136 27.04 -6.01 -17.79
N ASN A 137 27.98 -5.34 -17.11
CA ASN A 137 27.76 -4.02 -16.51
C ASN A 137 27.58 -2.93 -17.57
N GLN A 138 28.34 -3.00 -18.67
CA GLN A 138 28.19 -2.09 -19.81
C GLN A 138 26.82 -2.25 -20.48
N LYS A 139 26.43 -3.50 -20.80
CA LYS A 139 25.11 -3.82 -21.37
C LYS A 139 23.97 -3.39 -20.45
N ALA A 140 24.09 -3.66 -19.14
CA ALA A 140 23.07 -3.26 -18.17
C ALA A 140 22.90 -1.73 -18.10
N SER A 141 24.01 -0.99 -18.15
CA SER A 141 23.99 0.48 -18.18
C SER A 141 23.29 1.02 -19.43
N GLN A 142 23.55 0.41 -20.60
CA GLN A 142 22.88 0.77 -21.85
C GLN A 142 21.37 0.51 -21.76
N MET A 143 20.97 -0.68 -21.31
CA MET A 143 19.54 -1.04 -21.15
C MET A 143 18.82 -0.13 -20.15
N MET A 144 19.51 0.33 -19.09
CA MET A 144 18.97 1.31 -18.14
C MET A 144 18.75 2.67 -18.77
N GLN A 145 19.69 3.15 -19.59
CA GLN A 145 19.54 4.41 -20.33
C GLN A 145 18.39 4.33 -21.34
N GLU A 146 18.34 3.27 -22.15
CA GLU A 146 17.25 3.05 -23.10
C GLU A 146 15.88 2.99 -22.43
N TRP A 147 15.80 2.34 -21.25
CA TRP A 147 14.57 2.30 -20.47
C TRP A 147 14.16 3.69 -19.98
N SER A 148 15.11 4.49 -19.47
CA SER A 148 14.88 5.88 -19.06
C SER A 148 14.40 6.75 -20.24
N ASP A 149 15.06 6.64 -21.39
CA ASP A 149 14.69 7.36 -22.60
C ASP A 149 13.31 6.95 -23.13
N ASN A 150 12.98 5.66 -23.06
CA ASN A 150 11.65 5.16 -23.40
C ASN A 150 10.56 5.71 -22.47
N LEU A 151 10.82 5.82 -21.17
CA LEU A 151 9.89 6.46 -20.23
C LEU A 151 9.66 7.92 -20.60
N LYS A 152 10.74 8.65 -20.91
CA LYS A 152 10.67 10.04 -21.35
C LYS A 152 9.90 10.19 -22.66
N GLY A 153 10.14 9.31 -23.63
CA GLY A 153 9.46 9.33 -24.94
C GLY A 153 7.96 9.03 -24.86
N ARG A 154 7.52 8.26 -23.86
CA ARG A 154 6.08 7.98 -23.63
C ARG A 154 5.37 9.06 -22.81
N ALA A 155 6.11 9.96 -22.18
CA ALA A 155 5.54 11.00 -21.36
C ALA A 155 5.12 12.21 -22.20
N LYS A 156 3.91 12.75 -21.95
CA LYS A 156 3.50 14.05 -22.49
C LYS A 156 4.13 15.15 -21.63
N ILE A 157 5.31 15.62 -22.02
CA ILE A 157 6.06 16.64 -21.28
C ILE A 157 5.77 18.02 -21.89
N GLN A 158 5.28 18.95 -21.07
CA GLN A 158 5.12 20.36 -21.42
C GLN A 158 6.05 21.19 -20.54
N ILE A 159 6.92 21.99 -21.15
CA ILE A 159 7.90 22.82 -20.44
C ILE A 159 7.51 24.28 -20.63
N ASN A 160 7.31 24.99 -19.51
CA ASN A 160 7.17 26.45 -19.53
C ASN A 160 8.56 27.08 -19.69
N LYS A 161 8.95 27.35 -20.94
CA LYS A 161 10.28 27.88 -21.29
C LYS A 161 10.53 29.26 -20.71
N GLU A 162 9.53 30.14 -20.75
CA GLU A 162 9.64 31.49 -20.19
C GLU A 162 9.88 31.45 -18.68
N ALA A 163 9.16 30.59 -17.95
CA ALA A 163 9.40 30.41 -16.52
C ALA A 163 10.79 29.81 -16.25
N LEU A 164 11.26 28.87 -17.07
CA LEU A 164 12.56 28.24 -16.94
C LEU A 164 13.72 29.25 -17.11
N GLU A 165 13.63 30.13 -18.10
CA GLU A 165 14.67 31.16 -18.38
C GLU A 165 14.79 32.20 -17.25
N LYS A 166 13.72 32.42 -16.48
CA LYS A 166 13.70 33.35 -15.34
C LYS A 166 14.32 32.78 -14.07
N ILE A 167 14.67 31.49 -14.03
CA ILE A 167 15.25 30.86 -12.84
C ILE A 167 16.74 31.20 -12.76
N GLU A 168 17.14 31.92 -11.72
CA GLU A 168 18.54 32.11 -11.37
C GLU A 168 18.98 31.03 -10.37
N LEU A 169 19.99 30.24 -10.76
CA LEU A 169 20.66 29.32 -9.84
C LEU A 169 21.67 30.13 -9.02
N LYS A 170 21.43 30.24 -7.72
CA LYS A 170 22.35 30.86 -6.76
C LYS A 170 23.50 29.93 -6.42
#